data_AF-A0A8T5RZP1-F1
#
_entry.id   AF-A0A8T5RZP1-F1
#
_cell.length_a   1.000
_cell.length_b   1.000
_cell.length_c   1.000
_cell.angle_alpha   90.00
_cell.angle_beta   90.00
_cell.angle_gamma   90.00
#
_symmetry.space_group_name_H-M   'P 1'
#
loop_
_entity.id
_entity.type
_entity.pdbx_description
1 polymer ?
#
loop_
_entity_poly.entity_id
_entity_poly.type
_entity_poly.pdbx_seq_one_letter_code
_entity_poly.pdbx_strand_id
1 'polypeptide(L)'
;MSIRRSINQIRARFYSFVTDFKIVKISAFCVMIGYIILLIIGVIVAYSLDPDSYTIWDNWISDLGSSDHTPAPFLYDIACIIAGTMTIPLTFYMENLLAPLPKRTTDNSQHYSRLRFRLSSFAFLFSIMGNLGYIGVGIFSADRDYDFLSILGEGPHGIMSYLAFGGFTFGAFFMGWLIVLYNTKIPKLLGIYGIFGPLTTAVLNLIESTPLLEWLLLFSILIWVIPLSLIVLNNQELIPR
;
A
#
# COMPACT_ATOMS: atom_id res chain seq x y z
N MET A 1 1.56 11.50 36.78
CA MET A 1 0.58 11.19 35.71
C MET A 1 0.47 9.68 35.58
N SER A 2 -0.72 9.10 35.40
CA SER A 2 -0.81 7.63 35.20
C SER A 2 -0.27 7.24 33.82
N ILE A 3 0.47 6.13 33.74
CA ILE A 3 1.07 5.59 32.50
C ILE A 3 0.03 5.51 31.37
N ARG A 4 -1.20 5.10 31.70
CA ARG A 4 -2.34 5.04 30.76
C ARG A 4 -2.67 6.39 30.13
N ARG A 5 -2.61 7.49 30.88
CA ARG A 5 -2.86 8.84 30.35
C ARG A 5 -1.78 9.25 29.37
N SER A 6 -0.52 8.95 29.66
CA SER A 6 0.62 9.22 28.77
C SER A 6 0.52 8.44 27.46
N ILE A 7 0.22 7.14 27.52
CA ILE A 7 0.03 6.30 26.32
C ILE A 7 -1.11 6.85 25.45
N ASN A 8 -2.25 7.18 26.07
CA ASN A 8 -3.39 7.74 25.34
C ASN A 8 -3.07 9.09 24.67
N GLN A 9 -2.27 9.94 25.32
CA GLN A 9 -1.84 11.21 24.75
C GLN A 9 -0.90 11.01 23.55
N ILE A 10 0.07 10.10 23.65
CA ILE A 10 0.98 9.77 22.54
C ILE A 10 0.19 9.20 21.36
N ARG A 11 -0.70 8.23 21.61
CA ARG A 11 -1.55 7.64 20.57
C ARG A 11 -2.42 8.69 19.88
N ALA A 12 -3.04 9.58 20.65
CA ALA A 12 -3.88 10.65 20.10
C ALA A 12 -3.06 11.63 19.24
N ARG A 13 -1.86 12.01 19.68
CA ARG A 13 -0.95 12.87 18.91
C ARG A 13 -0.50 12.20 17.60
N PHE A 14 -0.07 10.94 17.67
CA PHE A 14 0.31 10.16 16.50
C PHE A 14 -0.86 10.08 15.51
N TYR A 15 -2.04 9.66 15.97
CA TYR A 15 -3.24 9.57 15.14
C TYR A 15 -3.59 10.92 14.50
N SER A 16 -3.58 12.03 15.27
CA SER A 16 -3.84 13.36 14.72
C SER A 16 -2.81 13.81 13.69
N PHE A 17 -1.55 13.39 13.84
CA PHE A 17 -0.49 13.70 12.89
C PHE A 17 -0.67 12.90 11.58
N VAL A 18 -0.84 11.58 11.67
CA VAL A 18 -0.96 10.72 10.47
C VAL A 18 -2.29 10.89 9.73
N THR A 19 -3.31 11.45 10.37
CA THR A 19 -4.61 11.78 9.74
C THR A 19 -4.73 13.26 9.34
N ASP A 20 -3.69 14.08 9.57
CA ASP A 20 -3.71 15.48 9.12
C ASP A 20 -3.71 15.54 7.58
N PHE A 21 -4.67 16.27 7.03
CA PHE A 21 -4.86 16.32 5.58
C PHE A 21 -3.63 16.82 4.82
N LYS A 22 -2.86 17.77 5.36
CA LYS A 22 -1.65 18.28 4.70
C LYS A 22 -0.57 17.20 4.68
N ILE A 23 -0.38 16.49 5.79
CA ILE A 23 0.57 15.38 5.89
C ILE A 23 0.18 14.27 4.92
N VAL A 24 -1.08 13.86 4.89
CA VAL A 24 -1.58 12.82 3.98
C VAL A 24 -1.40 13.24 2.53
N LYS A 25 -1.72 14.50 2.20
CA LYS A 25 -1.56 15.04 0.85
C LYS A 25 -0.10 15.01 0.40
N ILE A 26 0.82 15.53 1.21
CA ILE A 26 2.26 15.52 0.91
C ILE A 26 2.75 14.09 0.73
N SER A 27 2.41 13.20 1.67
CA SER A 27 2.87 11.80 1.64
C SER A 27 2.38 11.09 0.38
N ALA A 28 1.11 11.26 -0.01
CA ALA A 28 0.58 10.67 -1.22
C ALA A 28 1.24 11.24 -2.49
N PHE A 29 1.54 12.54 -2.56
CA PHE A 29 2.30 13.10 -3.68
C PHE A 29 3.73 12.57 -3.74
N CYS A 30 4.39 12.42 -2.58
CA CYS A 30 5.71 11.79 -2.49
C CYS A 30 5.68 10.36 -3.02
N VAL A 31 4.63 9.58 -2.74
CA VAL A 31 4.47 8.24 -3.35
C VAL A 31 4.20 8.37 -4.85
N MET A 32 3.12 9.03 -5.27
CA MET A 32 2.72 9.09 -6.68
C MET A 32 3.81 9.60 -7.62
N ILE A 33 4.59 10.59 -7.19
CA ILE A 33 5.66 11.18 -7.99
C ILE A 33 6.98 10.48 -7.70
N GLY A 34 7.39 10.40 -6.44
CA GLY A 34 8.71 9.91 -6.05
C GLY A 34 8.89 8.42 -6.34
N TYR A 35 7.93 7.59 -5.95
CA TYR A 35 8.01 6.15 -6.21
C TYR A 35 7.98 5.84 -7.72
N ILE A 36 7.06 6.44 -8.47
CA ILE A 36 6.96 6.19 -9.92
C ILE A 36 8.22 6.65 -10.65
N ILE A 37 8.76 7.82 -10.32
CA ILE A 37 10.02 8.30 -10.92
C ILE A 37 11.18 7.36 -10.58
N LEU A 38 11.33 6.95 -9.32
CA LEU A 38 12.41 6.03 -8.92
C LEU A 38 12.28 4.66 -9.59
N LEU A 39 11.05 4.13 -9.70
CA LEU A 39 10.80 2.87 -10.40
C LEU A 39 11.15 2.97 -11.88
N ILE A 40 10.71 4.04 -12.56
CA ILE A 40 11.04 4.27 -13.99
C ILE A 40 12.55 4.41 -14.17
N ILE A 41 13.23 5.20 -13.34
CA ILE A 41 14.68 5.36 -13.39
C ILE A 41 15.35 4.00 -13.16
N GLY A 42 14.91 3.22 -12.18
CA GLY A 42 15.42 1.88 -11.91
C GLY A 42 15.32 0.96 -13.12
N VAL A 43 14.16 0.91 -13.77
CA VAL A 43 13.94 0.14 -15.00
C VAL A 43 14.83 0.63 -16.15
N ILE A 44 14.97 1.95 -16.35
CA ILE A 44 15.83 2.51 -17.39
C ILE A 44 17.31 2.15 -17.14
N VAL A 45 17.75 2.25 -15.89
CA VAL A 45 19.12 1.90 -15.48
C VAL A 45 19.39 0.41 -15.69
N ALA A 46 18.48 -0.46 -15.26
CA ALA A 46 18.59 -1.90 -15.47
C ALA A 46 18.60 -2.22 -16.97
N TYR A 47 17.63 -1.74 -17.75
CA TYR A 47 17.57 -1.97 -19.19
C TYR A 47 18.85 -1.53 -19.94
N SER A 48 19.47 -0.43 -19.50
CA SER A 48 20.62 0.15 -20.20
C SER A 48 21.97 -0.46 -19.79
N LEU A 49 22.06 -1.01 -18.57
CA LEU A 49 23.33 -1.40 -17.94
C LEU A 49 23.38 -2.86 -17.49
N ASP A 50 22.27 -3.59 -17.51
CA ASP A 50 22.22 -5.03 -17.27
C ASP A 50 22.91 -5.77 -18.43
N PRO A 51 23.94 -6.59 -18.15
CA PRO A 51 24.57 -7.44 -19.16
C PRO A 51 23.58 -8.35 -19.90
N ASP A 52 22.53 -8.80 -19.21
CA ASP A 52 21.54 -9.76 -19.74
C ASP A 52 20.30 -9.07 -20.34
N SER A 53 20.29 -7.73 -20.37
CA SER A 53 19.23 -6.89 -20.93
C SER A 53 17.87 -7.03 -20.22
N TYR A 54 17.76 -6.42 -19.04
CA TYR A 54 16.54 -6.37 -18.23
C TYR A 54 15.28 -6.00 -19.03
N THR A 55 14.24 -6.84 -19.01
CA THR A 55 12.90 -6.48 -19.51
C THR A 55 11.79 -6.91 -18.54
N ILE A 56 10.67 -6.19 -18.54
CA ILE A 56 9.51 -6.54 -17.69
C ILE A 56 8.84 -7.87 -18.05
N TRP A 57 9.19 -8.46 -19.20
CA TRP A 57 8.65 -9.73 -19.66
C TRP A 57 9.40 -10.91 -19.04
N ASP A 58 10.70 -10.74 -18.85
CA ASP A 58 11.64 -11.80 -18.49
C ASP A 58 12.21 -11.64 -17.07
N ASN A 59 12.13 -10.43 -16.48
CA ASN A 59 12.70 -10.11 -15.18
C ASN A 59 11.65 -9.64 -14.17
N TRP A 60 11.80 -10.11 -12.94
CA TRP A 60 10.95 -9.79 -11.81
C TRP A 60 11.13 -8.33 -11.41
N ILE A 61 10.15 -7.77 -10.70
CA ILE A 61 10.30 -6.43 -10.13
C ILE A 61 11.43 -6.44 -9.10
N SER A 62 11.55 -7.53 -8.32
CA SER A 62 12.59 -7.71 -7.29
C SER A 62 14.00 -7.66 -7.84
N ASP A 63 14.20 -8.01 -9.11
CA ASP A 63 15.50 -7.98 -9.78
C ASP A 63 16.05 -6.54 -9.86
N LEU A 64 15.18 -5.51 -9.81
CA LEU A 64 15.60 -4.11 -9.64
C LEU A 64 16.27 -3.83 -8.29
N GLY A 65 16.13 -4.72 -7.31
CA GLY A 65 16.80 -4.69 -6.02
C GLY A 65 18.02 -5.61 -5.94
N SER A 66 18.46 -6.17 -7.08
CA SER A 66 19.64 -7.03 -7.17
C SER A 66 20.80 -6.38 -7.92
N SER A 67 22.00 -6.53 -7.39
CA SER A 67 23.24 -6.09 -8.03
C SER A 67 23.60 -6.91 -9.28
N ASP A 68 22.97 -8.05 -9.50
CA ASP A 68 23.15 -8.86 -10.71
C ASP A 68 22.49 -8.19 -11.94
N HIS A 69 21.37 -7.50 -11.73
CA HIS A 69 20.58 -6.89 -12.81
C HIS A 69 20.62 -5.36 -12.83
N THR A 70 21.05 -4.70 -11.76
CA THR A 70 21.19 -3.25 -11.74
C THR A 70 22.44 -2.79 -10.99
N PRO A 71 23.21 -1.83 -11.54
CA PRO A 71 24.34 -1.24 -10.83
C PRO A 71 23.91 -0.33 -9.66
N ALA A 72 22.61 -0.05 -9.51
CA ALA A 72 22.09 0.82 -8.47
C ALA A 72 20.83 0.22 -7.78
N PRO A 73 20.92 -0.97 -7.15
CA PRO A 73 19.78 -1.67 -6.55
C PRO A 73 19.13 -0.86 -5.41
N PHE A 74 19.93 -0.03 -4.74
CA PHE A 74 19.45 0.85 -3.68
C PHE A 74 18.35 1.84 -4.14
N LEU A 75 18.23 2.13 -5.44
CA LEU A 75 17.16 2.99 -5.97
C LEU A 75 15.79 2.35 -5.77
N TYR A 76 15.67 1.06 -6.07
CA TYR A 76 14.43 0.31 -5.88
C TYR A 76 14.14 0.12 -4.38
N ASP A 77 15.17 -0.18 -3.60
CA ASP A 77 15.04 -0.37 -2.14
C ASP A 77 14.49 0.90 -1.45
N ILE A 78 15.07 2.05 -1.77
CA ILE A 78 14.63 3.35 -1.25
C ILE A 78 13.22 3.67 -1.75
N ALA A 79 12.90 3.36 -3.01
CA ALA A 79 11.56 3.56 -3.55
C ALA A 79 10.52 2.77 -2.74
N CYS A 80 10.80 1.50 -2.43
CA CYS A 80 9.93 0.64 -1.62
C CYS A 80 9.74 1.17 -0.19
N ILE A 81 10.83 1.58 0.47
CA ILE A 81 10.78 2.15 1.83
C ILE A 81 9.98 3.45 1.86
N ILE A 82 10.23 4.37 0.90
CA ILE A 82 9.49 5.63 0.80
C ILE A 82 8.02 5.35 0.54
N ALA A 83 7.70 4.51 -0.44
CA ALA A 83 6.32 4.20 -0.80
C ALA A 83 5.55 3.56 0.36
N GLY A 84 6.12 2.54 1.01
CA GLY A 84 5.49 1.87 2.14
C GLY A 84 5.31 2.81 3.34
N THR A 85 6.30 3.63 3.67
CA THR A 85 6.22 4.60 4.78
C THR A 85 5.21 5.70 4.51
N MET A 86 5.24 6.30 3.31
CA MET A 86 4.41 7.45 2.95
C MET A 86 2.97 7.07 2.60
N THR A 87 2.66 5.77 2.43
CA THR A 87 1.28 5.28 2.27
C THR A 87 0.57 5.03 3.62
N ILE A 88 1.32 4.98 4.74
CA ILE A 88 0.75 4.82 6.09
C ILE A 88 -0.23 5.96 6.44
N PRO A 89 0.10 7.26 6.28
CA PRO A 89 -0.84 8.34 6.55
C PRO A 89 -2.16 8.21 5.79
N LEU A 90 -2.09 7.85 4.49
CA LEU A 90 -3.28 7.62 3.69
C LEU A 90 -4.15 6.48 4.25
N THR A 91 -3.52 5.40 4.72
CA THR A 91 -4.23 4.26 5.33
C THR A 91 -5.03 4.68 6.56
N PHE A 92 -4.42 5.42 7.49
CA PHE A 92 -5.11 5.95 8.67
C PHE A 92 -6.20 6.96 8.30
N TYR A 93 -5.92 7.82 7.32
CA TYR A 93 -6.87 8.81 6.84
C TYR A 93 -8.13 8.18 6.25
N MET A 94 -7.97 7.12 5.45
CA MET A 94 -9.08 6.41 4.83
C MET A 94 -9.97 5.70 5.86
N GLU A 95 -9.38 5.09 6.90
CA GLU A 95 -10.14 4.53 8.02
C GLU A 95 -10.95 5.63 8.73
N ASN A 96 -10.33 6.76 9.04
CA ASN A 96 -10.98 7.90 9.69
C ASN A 96 -12.12 8.49 8.84
N LEU A 97 -11.91 8.56 7.52
CA LEU A 97 -12.88 9.11 6.57
C LEU A 97 -14.10 8.19 6.39
N LEU A 98 -13.87 6.89 6.24
CA LEU A 98 -14.91 5.96 5.83
C LEU A 98 -15.58 5.22 6.98
N ALA A 99 -14.97 5.11 8.15
CA ALA A 99 -15.62 4.56 9.34
C ALA A 99 -15.14 5.27 10.62
N PRO A 100 -15.44 6.58 10.77
CA PRO A 100 -15.03 7.32 11.96
C PRO A 100 -15.62 6.67 13.22
N LEU A 101 -14.79 6.54 14.25
CA LEU A 101 -15.25 6.03 15.54
C LEU A 101 -16.37 6.93 16.07
N PRO A 102 -17.49 6.34 16.56
CA PRO A 102 -18.58 7.13 17.10
C PRO A 102 -18.08 7.94 18.30
N LYS A 103 -18.14 9.28 18.20
CA LYS A 103 -17.86 10.17 19.33
C LYS A 103 -18.96 9.94 20.37
N ARG A 104 -18.57 9.52 21.57
CA ARG A 104 -19.46 9.17 22.70
C ARG A 104 -20.42 10.30 23.12
N THR A 105 -20.23 11.52 22.62
CA THR A 105 -20.89 12.76 23.05
C THR A 105 -21.67 13.50 21.97
N THR A 106 -21.62 13.09 20.70
CA THR A 106 -22.36 13.78 19.62
C THR A 106 -23.37 12.83 18.99
N ASP A 107 -24.64 13.10 19.29
CA ASP A 107 -25.86 12.77 18.56
C ASP A 107 -26.08 11.30 18.14
N ASN A 108 -27.17 10.71 18.65
CA ASN A 108 -27.62 9.33 18.41
C ASN A 108 -27.99 9.00 16.94
N SER A 109 -27.66 9.86 15.96
CA SER A 109 -28.21 9.83 14.60
C SER A 109 -27.36 9.09 13.57
N GLN A 110 -26.05 8.88 13.80
CA GLN A 110 -25.18 8.13 12.86
C GLN A 110 -24.77 6.77 13.40
N HIS A 111 -25.71 5.82 13.38
CA HIS A 111 -25.39 4.40 13.60
C HIS A 111 -24.79 3.79 12.33
N TYR A 112 -23.47 3.69 12.28
CA TYR A 112 -22.80 2.88 11.25
C TYR A 112 -23.05 1.39 11.50
N SER A 113 -23.34 0.65 10.42
CA SER A 113 -23.53 -0.80 10.51
C SER A 113 -22.24 -1.52 10.97
N ARG A 114 -22.38 -2.64 11.70
CA ARG A 114 -21.22 -3.45 12.14
C ARG A 114 -20.34 -3.93 10.98
N LEU A 115 -20.96 -4.24 9.83
CA LEU A 115 -20.23 -4.66 8.63
C LEU A 115 -19.32 -3.53 8.12
N ARG A 116 -19.79 -2.27 8.14
CA ARG A 116 -19.00 -1.09 7.72
C ARG A 116 -17.70 -0.99 8.52
N PHE A 117 -17.79 -1.12 9.84
CA PHE A 117 -16.61 -1.10 10.71
C PHE A 117 -15.68 -2.29 10.43
N ARG A 118 -16.22 -3.50 10.28
CA ARG A 118 -15.40 -4.69 9.97
C ARG A 118 -14.65 -4.54 8.65
N LEU A 119 -15.33 -4.11 7.59
CA LEU A 119 -14.71 -3.87 6.29
C LEU A 119 -13.61 -2.79 6.40
N SER A 120 -13.89 -1.69 7.10
CA SER A 120 -12.88 -0.64 7.31
C SER A 120 -11.68 -1.14 8.12
N SER A 121 -11.90 -1.91 9.19
CA SER A 121 -10.82 -2.46 10.01
C SER A 121 -9.99 -3.50 9.25
N PHE A 122 -10.60 -4.33 8.41
CA PHE A 122 -9.85 -5.24 7.54
C PHE A 122 -9.08 -4.48 6.48
N ALA A 123 -9.70 -3.51 5.81
CA ALA A 123 -9.01 -2.66 4.84
C ALA A 123 -7.80 -1.96 5.48
N PHE A 124 -7.96 -1.41 6.68
CA PHE A 124 -6.87 -0.82 7.46
C PHE A 124 -5.78 -1.83 7.79
N LEU A 125 -6.13 -2.98 8.38
CA LEU A 125 -5.17 -4.01 8.78
C LEU A 125 -4.33 -4.49 7.59
N PHE A 126 -4.98 -4.88 6.49
CA PHE A 126 -4.28 -5.38 5.32
C PHE A 126 -3.46 -4.29 4.63
N SER A 127 -3.93 -3.05 4.59
CA SER A 127 -3.13 -1.93 4.07
C SER A 127 -1.89 -1.66 4.92
N ILE A 128 -2.00 -1.76 6.26
CA ILE A 128 -0.82 -1.66 7.15
C ILE A 128 0.14 -2.82 6.92
N MET A 129 -0.35 -4.06 6.77
CA MET A 129 0.48 -5.20 6.40
C MET A 129 1.18 -4.97 5.05
N GLY A 130 0.48 -4.43 4.06
CA GLY A 130 1.02 -4.06 2.75
C GLY A 130 2.14 -3.02 2.87
N ASN A 131 1.90 -1.95 3.62
CA ASN A 131 2.89 -0.90 3.88
C ASN A 131 4.15 -1.45 4.56
N LEU A 132 3.99 -2.27 5.60
CA LEU A 132 5.10 -2.87 6.32
C LEU A 132 5.86 -3.89 5.48
N GLY A 133 5.14 -4.72 4.71
CA GLY A 133 5.73 -5.63 3.73
C GLY A 133 6.56 -4.85 2.72
N TYR A 134 6.04 -3.74 2.19
CA TYR A 134 6.76 -2.95 1.19
C TYR A 134 8.01 -2.24 1.73
N ILE A 135 7.96 -1.76 2.98
CA ILE A 135 9.17 -1.32 3.68
C ILE A 135 10.15 -2.50 3.84
N GLY A 136 9.64 -3.67 4.20
CA GLY A 136 10.40 -4.90 4.33
C GLY A 136 11.10 -5.31 3.04
N VAL A 137 10.44 -5.22 1.88
CA VAL A 137 11.03 -5.50 0.56
C VAL A 137 12.25 -4.61 0.29
N GLY A 138 12.21 -3.33 0.67
CA GLY A 138 13.38 -2.47 0.52
C GLY A 138 14.49 -2.72 1.55
N ILE A 139 14.15 -3.18 2.76
CA ILE A 139 15.15 -3.55 3.78
C ILE A 139 15.84 -4.87 3.41
N PHE A 140 15.05 -5.89 3.08
CA PHE A 140 15.48 -7.21 2.63
C PHE A 140 15.33 -7.23 1.12
N SER A 141 16.21 -6.54 0.38
CA SER A 141 16.22 -6.59 -1.09
C SER A 141 16.55 -8.00 -1.58
N ALA A 142 16.49 -8.25 -2.89
CA ALA A 142 16.85 -9.54 -3.47
C ALA A 142 18.27 -10.00 -3.03
N ASP A 143 19.25 -9.09 -2.98
CA ASP A 143 20.61 -9.39 -2.50
C ASP A 143 20.71 -9.63 -0.98
N ARG A 144 19.66 -9.28 -0.23
CA ARG A 144 19.58 -9.40 1.24
C ARG A 144 18.50 -10.40 1.65
N ASP A 145 18.26 -11.39 0.80
CA ASP A 145 17.35 -12.49 1.07
C ASP A 145 18.08 -13.64 1.78
N TYR A 146 18.20 -13.54 3.10
CA TYR A 146 19.02 -14.47 3.88
C TYR A 146 18.32 -15.80 4.17
N ASP A 147 18.80 -16.89 3.57
CA ASP A 147 18.28 -18.26 3.74
C ASP A 147 18.13 -18.71 5.21
N PHE A 148 19.03 -18.30 6.10
CA PHE A 148 18.98 -18.68 7.52
C PHE A 148 17.79 -18.08 8.29
N LEU A 149 17.14 -17.05 7.72
CA LEU A 149 15.91 -16.44 8.23
C LEU A 149 14.66 -16.96 7.50
N SER A 150 14.81 -17.98 6.64
CA SER A 150 13.69 -18.50 5.87
C SER A 150 12.61 -19.09 6.77
N ILE A 151 11.35 -18.79 6.43
CA ILE A 151 10.16 -19.32 7.11
C ILE A 151 9.28 -19.93 6.02
N LEU A 152 8.85 -21.18 6.23
CA LEU A 152 8.07 -21.94 5.25
C LEU A 152 8.76 -22.10 3.87
N GLY A 153 10.09 -22.04 3.84
CA GLY A 153 10.88 -22.17 2.60
C GLY A 153 11.07 -20.87 1.83
N GLU A 154 10.58 -19.75 2.36
CA GLU A 154 10.71 -18.43 1.76
C GLU A 154 11.66 -17.57 2.59
N GLY A 155 12.62 -16.92 1.95
CA GLY A 155 13.49 -15.95 2.58
C GLY A 155 12.74 -14.68 3.03
N PRO A 156 13.37 -13.81 3.84
CA PRO A 156 12.75 -12.58 4.30
C PRO A 156 12.25 -11.67 3.16
N HIS A 157 12.92 -11.61 2.01
CA HIS A 157 12.45 -10.85 0.85
C HIS A 157 11.11 -11.39 0.34
N GLY A 158 11.03 -12.71 0.09
CA GLY A 158 9.82 -13.38 -0.38
C GLY A 158 8.64 -13.18 0.56
N ILE A 159 8.86 -13.37 1.87
CA ILE A 159 7.82 -13.13 2.90
C ILE A 159 7.32 -11.69 2.86
N MET A 160 8.23 -10.71 2.78
CA MET A 160 7.87 -9.29 2.74
C MET A 160 7.15 -8.92 1.44
N SER A 161 7.52 -9.54 0.32
CA SER A 161 6.84 -9.39 -0.97
C SER A 161 5.40 -9.92 -0.91
N TYR A 162 5.19 -11.13 -0.35
CA TYR A 162 3.83 -11.65 -0.12
C TYR A 162 3.00 -10.76 0.81
N LEU A 163 3.61 -10.22 1.88
CA LEU A 163 2.95 -9.27 2.76
C LEU A 163 2.59 -7.96 2.03
N ALA A 164 3.48 -7.45 1.17
CA ALA A 164 3.26 -6.24 0.39
C ALA A 164 2.11 -6.44 -0.60
N PHE A 165 2.26 -7.38 -1.54
CA PHE A 165 1.28 -7.63 -2.59
C PHE A 165 -0.05 -8.14 -2.02
N GLY A 166 -0.01 -9.10 -1.10
CA GLY A 166 -1.21 -9.62 -0.44
C GLY A 166 -1.89 -8.54 0.40
N GLY A 167 -1.13 -7.78 1.19
CA GLY A 167 -1.64 -6.68 2.01
C GLY A 167 -2.33 -5.59 1.19
N PHE A 168 -1.70 -5.11 0.12
CA PHE A 168 -2.32 -4.10 -0.74
C PHE A 168 -3.51 -4.66 -1.54
N THR A 169 -3.44 -5.90 -2.00
CA THR A 169 -4.56 -6.55 -2.71
C THR A 169 -5.78 -6.70 -1.82
N PHE A 170 -5.62 -7.24 -0.60
CA PHE A 170 -6.73 -7.39 0.33
C PHE A 170 -7.17 -6.03 0.91
N GLY A 171 -6.25 -5.08 1.09
CA GLY A 171 -6.57 -3.70 1.43
C GLY A 171 -7.51 -3.07 0.41
N ALA A 172 -7.19 -3.19 -0.88
CA ALA A 172 -8.02 -2.75 -2.00
C ALA A 172 -9.36 -3.49 -2.05
N PHE A 173 -9.37 -4.79 -1.82
CA PHE A 173 -10.57 -5.62 -1.82
C PHE A 173 -11.59 -5.17 -0.77
N PHE A 174 -11.17 -5.06 0.50
CA PHE A 174 -12.07 -4.67 1.60
C PHE A 174 -12.50 -3.20 1.47
N MET A 175 -11.59 -2.32 1.06
CA MET A 175 -11.90 -0.91 0.79
C MET A 175 -12.87 -0.77 -0.39
N GLY A 176 -12.70 -1.58 -1.43
CA GLY A 176 -13.58 -1.64 -2.59
C GLY A 176 -15.00 -2.02 -2.20
N TRP A 177 -15.17 -3.06 -1.38
CA TRP A 177 -16.47 -3.42 -0.80
C TRP A 177 -17.07 -2.28 0.04
N LEU A 178 -16.27 -1.59 0.85
CA LEU A 178 -16.71 -0.45 1.64
C LEU A 178 -17.22 0.69 0.74
N ILE A 179 -16.49 1.01 -0.34
CA ILE A 179 -16.86 2.02 -1.32
C ILE A 179 -18.15 1.63 -2.05
N VAL A 180 -18.29 0.37 -2.47
CA VAL A 180 -19.44 -0.12 -3.25
C VAL A 180 -20.71 -0.20 -2.40
N LEU A 181 -20.64 -0.75 -1.19
CA LEU A 181 -21.82 -1.02 -0.37
C LEU A 181 -22.39 0.21 0.34
N TYR A 182 -21.56 1.21 0.66
CA TYR A 182 -21.99 2.36 1.46
C TYR A 182 -21.99 3.66 0.65
N ASN A 183 -22.81 4.63 1.07
CA ASN A 183 -22.83 5.95 0.44
C ASN A 183 -21.56 6.72 0.79
N THR A 184 -20.53 6.56 -0.04
CA THR A 184 -19.27 7.31 -0.02
C THR A 184 -19.25 8.27 -1.19
N LYS A 185 -18.43 9.33 -1.14
CA LYS A 185 -18.24 10.23 -2.29
C LYS A 185 -17.19 9.72 -3.27
N ILE A 186 -16.67 8.53 -3.04
CA ILE A 186 -15.71 7.87 -3.92
C ILE A 186 -16.49 7.14 -5.01
N PRO A 187 -16.12 7.26 -6.30
CA PRO A 187 -16.81 6.61 -7.40
C PRO A 187 -16.92 5.09 -7.20
N LYS A 188 -18.12 4.55 -7.40
CA LYS A 188 -18.39 3.11 -7.26
C LYS A 188 -17.55 2.25 -8.19
N LEU A 189 -17.27 2.74 -9.39
CA LEU A 189 -16.43 2.06 -10.37
C LEU A 189 -15.02 1.80 -9.83
N LEU A 190 -14.45 2.77 -9.09
CA LEU A 190 -13.14 2.59 -8.45
C LEU A 190 -13.21 1.55 -7.33
N GLY A 191 -14.33 1.50 -6.60
CA GLY A 191 -14.58 0.44 -5.61
C GLY A 191 -14.68 -0.95 -6.26
N ILE A 192 -15.39 -1.08 -7.38
CA ILE A 192 -15.50 -2.33 -8.15
C ILE A 192 -14.12 -2.76 -8.65
N TYR A 193 -13.33 -1.83 -9.21
CA TYR A 193 -11.96 -2.14 -9.62
C TYR A 193 -11.08 -2.56 -8.44
N GLY A 194 -11.23 -1.95 -7.26
CA GLY A 194 -10.52 -2.38 -6.05
C GLY A 194 -10.85 -3.80 -5.60
N ILE A 195 -12.08 -4.28 -5.86
CA ILE A 195 -12.49 -5.66 -5.57
C ILE A 195 -11.86 -6.65 -6.55
N PHE A 196 -11.95 -6.35 -7.86
CA PHE A 196 -11.63 -7.34 -8.89
C PHE A 196 -10.24 -7.19 -9.52
N GLY A 197 -9.74 -5.97 -9.70
CA GLY A 197 -8.49 -5.70 -10.43
C GLY A 197 -7.28 -6.38 -9.78
N PRO A 198 -6.81 -5.90 -8.60
CA PRO A 198 -5.69 -6.51 -7.89
C PRO A 198 -5.91 -7.99 -7.52
N LEU A 199 -7.14 -8.36 -7.19
CA LEU A 199 -7.43 -9.75 -6.80
C LEU A 199 -7.28 -10.71 -7.99
N THR A 200 -7.74 -10.32 -9.18
CA THR A 200 -7.63 -11.16 -10.39
C THR A 200 -6.17 -11.34 -10.78
N THR A 201 -5.38 -10.27 -10.81
CA THR A 201 -3.95 -10.34 -11.13
C THR A 201 -3.19 -11.14 -10.08
N ALA A 202 -3.51 -11.00 -8.79
CA ALA A 202 -2.90 -11.80 -7.72
C ALA A 202 -3.22 -13.30 -7.88
N VAL A 203 -4.46 -13.67 -8.20
CA VAL A 203 -4.84 -15.08 -8.43
C VAL A 203 -4.10 -15.63 -9.64
N LEU A 204 -4.02 -14.89 -10.75
CA LEU A 204 -3.25 -15.32 -11.92
C LEU A 204 -1.77 -15.48 -11.60
N ASN A 205 -1.18 -14.54 -10.86
CA ASN A 205 0.21 -14.61 -10.42
C ASN A 205 0.47 -15.82 -9.53
N LEU A 206 -0.46 -16.20 -8.66
CA LEU A 206 -0.33 -17.41 -7.83
C LEU A 206 -0.44 -18.73 -8.62
N ILE A 207 -1.09 -18.72 -9.79
CA ILE A 207 -1.25 -19.91 -10.64
C ILE A 207 -0.02 -20.11 -11.52
N GLU A 208 0.42 -19.06 -12.22
CA GLU A 208 1.44 -19.17 -13.27
C GLU A 208 2.81 -18.66 -12.82
N SER A 209 2.87 -17.76 -11.83
CA SER A 209 4.09 -17.18 -11.26
C SER A 209 5.12 -16.79 -12.32
N THR A 210 4.79 -15.77 -13.13
CA THR A 210 5.69 -15.24 -14.18
C THR A 210 6.07 -13.78 -13.89
N PRO A 211 7.25 -13.31 -14.34
CA PRO A 211 7.67 -11.93 -14.16
C PRO A 211 6.63 -10.90 -14.61
N LEU A 212 6.05 -11.11 -15.79
CA LEU A 212 5.00 -10.25 -16.31
C LEU A 212 3.79 -10.15 -15.38
N LEU A 213 3.36 -11.26 -14.76
CA LEU A 213 2.21 -11.25 -13.86
C LEU A 213 2.50 -10.52 -12.55
N GLU A 214 3.73 -10.56 -12.05
CA GLU A 214 4.15 -9.75 -10.91
C GLU A 214 4.07 -8.25 -11.25
N TRP A 215 4.58 -7.86 -12.43
CA TRP A 215 4.44 -6.50 -12.97
C TRP A 215 2.99 -6.07 -13.12
N LEU A 216 2.14 -6.92 -13.69
CA LEU A 216 0.71 -6.64 -13.83
C LEU A 216 0.01 -6.54 -12.47
N LEU A 217 0.42 -7.31 -11.47
CA LEU A 217 -0.07 -7.17 -10.10
C LEU A 217 0.30 -5.81 -9.53
N LEU A 218 1.56 -5.38 -9.63
CA LEU A 218 1.97 -4.04 -9.22
C LEU A 218 1.15 -2.95 -9.93
N PHE A 219 1.05 -3.00 -11.26
CA PHE A 219 0.28 -2.00 -12.01
C PHE A 219 -1.20 -2.01 -11.65
N SER A 220 -1.79 -3.18 -11.40
CA SER A 220 -3.19 -3.26 -11.00
C SER A 220 -3.46 -2.57 -9.66
N ILE A 221 -2.53 -2.67 -8.70
CA ILE A 221 -2.57 -1.97 -7.41
C ILE A 221 -2.40 -0.46 -7.63
N LEU A 222 -1.42 -0.05 -8.47
CA LEU A 222 -1.17 1.37 -8.77
C LEU A 222 -2.37 2.05 -9.45
N ILE A 223 -2.99 1.39 -10.43
CA ILE A 223 -4.21 1.85 -11.12
C ILE A 223 -5.37 2.03 -10.14
N TRP A 224 -5.37 1.35 -8.99
CA TRP A 224 -6.38 1.57 -7.96
C TRP A 224 -5.99 2.68 -6.98
N VAL A 225 -4.78 2.60 -6.39
CA VAL A 225 -4.38 3.50 -5.29
C VAL A 225 -4.12 4.93 -5.76
N ILE A 226 -3.60 5.13 -6.98
CA ILE A 226 -3.30 6.47 -7.50
C ILE A 226 -4.60 7.26 -7.75
N PRO A 227 -5.59 6.75 -8.52
CA PRO A 227 -6.86 7.45 -8.68
C PRO A 227 -7.60 7.65 -7.35
N LEU A 228 -7.57 6.66 -6.45
CA LEU A 228 -8.16 6.80 -5.12
C LEU A 228 -7.55 7.98 -4.36
N SER A 229 -6.22 8.06 -4.32
CA SER A 229 -5.49 9.14 -3.67
C SER A 229 -5.85 10.49 -4.28
N LEU A 230 -5.86 10.60 -5.61
CA LEU A 230 -6.19 11.85 -6.31
C LEU A 230 -7.62 12.31 -6.02
N ILE A 231 -8.60 11.39 -6.02
CA ILE A 231 -10.00 11.72 -5.74
C ILE A 231 -10.16 12.20 -4.30
N VAL A 232 -9.55 11.49 -3.34
CA VAL A 232 -9.64 11.81 -1.91
C VAL A 232 -8.97 13.16 -1.62
N LEU A 233 -7.82 13.44 -2.23
CA LEU A 233 -7.03 14.63 -1.94
C LEU A 233 -7.45 15.90 -2.68
N ASN A 234 -8.20 15.76 -3.77
CA ASN A 234 -8.71 16.91 -4.54
C ASN A 234 -10.17 17.24 -4.19
N ASN A 235 -10.88 16.38 -3.47
CA ASN A 235 -12.25 16.63 -3.05
C ASN A 235 -12.32 17.21 -1.64
N GLN A 236 -12.59 18.51 -1.52
CA GLN A 236 -12.72 19.20 -0.23
C GLN A 236 -13.80 18.58 0.67
N GLU A 237 -14.81 17.95 0.08
CA GLU A 237 -15.87 17.32 0.83
C GLU A 237 -15.47 15.97 1.47
N LEU A 238 -14.32 15.43 1.08
CA LEU A 238 -13.71 14.23 1.65
C LEU A 238 -12.70 14.55 2.76
N ILE A 239 -12.64 15.80 3.23
CA ILE A 239 -11.86 16.18 4.41
C ILE A 239 -12.67 15.83 5.67
N PRO A 240 -12.20 14.90 6.54
CA PRO A 240 -12.86 14.58 7.80
C PRO A 240 -13.05 15.85 8.64
N ARG A 241 -14.28 16.09 9.13
CA ARG A 241 -14.63 17.21 10.00
C ARG A 241 -14.65 16.79 11.48
#